data_AF-A0AAE3XJU9-F1
#
_entry.id   AF-A0AAE3XJU9-F1
#
_cell.length_a   1.000
_cell.length_b   1.000
_cell.length_c   1.000
_cell.angle_alpha   90.00
_cell.angle_beta   90.00
_cell.angle_gamma   90.00
#
_symmetry.space_group_name_H-M   'P 1'
#
loop_
_entity.id
_entity.type
_entity.pdbx_description
1 polymer ?
#
loop_
_entity_poly.entity_id
_entity_poly.type
_entity_poly.pdbx_seq_one_letter_code
_entity_poly.pdbx_strand_id
1 'polypeptide(L)'
;MKNYFLLGIKENQDAYTKAKIKVCNQVLWMCLMIGFTYSFFIYAHYKPLVIYPVLLFAISATLLFMNKMGMFQIARFFASFQMLTLATMFQASIVQANEGFLVSFFCSQLAMTLIPWLLYGFKEKGMLALTSMICYGLLFSQQALNEVMEVNVDSTFFAQSYLNPMTYIFAMAISILLIILMKTDKSEVEAKVLQSV
;
A
#
# COMPACT_ATOMS: atom_id res chain seq x y z
N MET A 1 15.88 -20.21 -10.95
CA MET A 1 15.47 -18.83 -10.59
C MET A 1 14.99 -18.82 -9.14
N LYS A 2 15.59 -17.99 -8.26
CA LYS A 2 15.10 -17.87 -6.87
C LYS A 2 13.77 -17.11 -6.89
N ASN A 3 12.73 -17.69 -6.30
CA ASN A 3 11.42 -17.04 -6.21
C ASN A 3 11.44 -15.98 -5.10
N TYR A 4 11.58 -14.71 -5.48
CA TYR A 4 11.67 -13.57 -4.55
C TYR A 4 10.41 -13.36 -3.70
N PHE A 5 9.29 -14.01 -4.03
CA PHE A 5 8.07 -13.99 -3.22
C PHE A 5 8.15 -14.92 -2.00
N LEU A 6 9.12 -15.83 -1.94
CA LEU A 6 9.29 -16.79 -0.85
C LEU A 6 10.27 -16.31 0.24
N LEU A 7 10.67 -15.04 0.22
CA LEU A 7 11.57 -14.47 1.21
C LEU A 7 10.98 -14.60 2.63
N GLY A 8 11.76 -15.15 3.56
CA GLY A 8 11.36 -15.29 4.97
C GLY A 8 10.52 -16.52 5.30
N ILE A 9 10.12 -17.32 4.31
CA ILE A 9 9.36 -18.55 4.54
C ILE A 9 10.28 -19.64 5.10
N LYS A 10 9.90 -20.23 6.23
CA LYS A 10 10.60 -21.36 6.87
C LYS A 10 9.77 -22.65 6.77
N GLU A 11 10.43 -23.80 6.71
CA GLU A 11 9.75 -25.10 6.55
C GLU A 11 8.82 -25.44 7.71
N ASN A 12 9.18 -25.04 8.93
CA ASN A 12 8.42 -25.30 10.15
C ASN A 12 7.17 -24.43 10.35
N GLN A 13 6.88 -23.49 9.44
CA GLN A 13 5.68 -22.64 9.52
C GLN A 13 4.44 -23.35 8.96
N ASP A 14 3.28 -23.05 9.54
CA ASP A 14 1.99 -23.53 9.05
C ASP A 14 1.67 -22.98 7.65
N ALA A 15 0.80 -23.68 6.93
CA ALA A 15 0.45 -23.34 5.55
C ALA A 15 -0.16 -21.93 5.40
N TYR A 16 -0.92 -21.48 6.41
CA TYR A 16 -1.56 -20.17 6.39
C TYR A 16 -0.54 -19.05 6.56
N THR A 17 0.39 -19.18 7.52
CA THR A 17 1.49 -18.23 7.72
C THR A 17 2.36 -18.10 6.46
N LYS A 18 2.69 -19.24 5.82
CA LYS A 18 3.46 -19.23 4.56
C LYS A 18 2.75 -18.46 3.45
N ALA A 19 1.43 -18.66 3.29
CA ALA A 19 0.63 -17.93 2.31
C ALA A 19 0.62 -16.42 2.61
N LYS A 20 0.42 -16.03 3.88
CA LYS A 20 0.42 -14.61 4.27
C LYS A 20 1.78 -13.92 4.11
N ILE A 21 2.89 -14.62 4.34
CA ILE A 21 4.23 -14.09 4.06
C ILE A 21 4.41 -13.86 2.55
N LYS A 22 3.99 -14.82 1.71
CA LYS A 22 4.05 -14.70 0.25
C LYS A 22 3.26 -13.48 -0.25
N VAL A 23 2.01 -13.34 0.19
CA VAL A 23 1.16 -12.19 -0.17
C VAL A 23 1.75 -10.87 0.33
N CYS A 24 2.28 -10.85 1.56
CA CYS A 24 2.99 -9.67 2.08
C CYS A 24 4.18 -9.29 1.19
N ASN A 25 5.00 -10.25 0.77
CA ASN A 25 6.11 -10.00 -0.14
C ASN A 25 5.63 -9.45 -1.48
N GLN A 26 4.53 -9.97 -2.04
CA GLN A 26 3.95 -9.45 -3.28
C GLN A 26 3.53 -7.98 -3.16
N VAL A 27 2.83 -7.63 -2.06
CA VAL A 27 2.45 -6.23 -1.78
C VAL A 27 3.69 -5.35 -1.63
N LEU A 28 4.70 -5.80 -0.89
CA LEU A 28 5.93 -5.03 -0.70
C LEU A 28 6.72 -4.83 -2.00
N TRP A 29 6.81 -5.85 -2.86
CA TRP A 29 7.43 -5.71 -4.18
C TRP A 29 6.67 -4.73 -5.07
N MET A 30 5.34 -4.79 -5.04
CA MET A 30 4.48 -3.84 -5.74
C MET A 30 4.72 -2.40 -5.24
N CYS A 31 4.70 -2.17 -3.93
CA CYS A 31 5.00 -0.86 -3.33
C CYS A 31 6.42 -0.37 -3.67
N LEU A 32 7.41 -1.26 -3.67
CA LEU A 32 8.78 -0.95 -4.06
C LEU A 32 8.85 -0.49 -5.53
N MET A 33 8.19 -1.20 -6.46
CA MET A 33 8.15 -0.82 -7.87
C MET A 33 7.39 0.50 -8.10
N ILE A 34 6.28 0.71 -7.39
CA ILE A 34 5.52 1.97 -7.43
C ILE A 34 6.39 3.12 -6.90
N GLY A 35 7.02 2.96 -5.74
CA GLY A 35 7.92 3.95 -5.17
C GLY A 35 9.06 4.29 -6.13
N PHE A 36 9.74 3.28 -6.68
CA PHE A 36 10.82 3.49 -7.65
C PHE A 36 10.35 4.28 -8.88
N THR A 37 9.32 3.80 -9.58
CA THR A 37 8.84 4.42 -10.84
C THR A 37 8.27 5.82 -10.61
N TYR A 38 7.49 6.00 -9.54
CA TYR A 38 6.89 7.28 -9.21
C TYR A 38 7.91 8.30 -8.71
N SER A 39 9.01 7.87 -8.06
CA SER A 39 10.12 8.77 -7.70
C SER A 39 10.75 9.42 -8.92
N PHE A 40 11.03 8.67 -10.00
CA PHE A 40 11.57 9.27 -11.23
C PHE A 40 10.58 10.23 -11.87
N PHE A 41 9.31 9.83 -11.94
CA PHE A 41 8.27 10.65 -12.52
C PHE A 41 8.10 11.98 -11.77
N ILE A 42 8.01 11.95 -10.44
CA ILE A 42 7.88 13.14 -9.60
C ILE A 42 9.17 13.95 -9.58
N TYR A 43 10.35 13.34 -9.66
CA TYR A 43 11.61 14.08 -9.74
C TYR A 43 11.71 14.98 -10.98
N ALA A 44 11.13 14.51 -12.09
CA ALA A 44 11.09 15.29 -13.33
C ALA A 44 10.13 16.49 -13.27
N HIS A 45 9.07 16.43 -12.45
CA HIS A 45 7.98 17.43 -12.46
C HIS A 45 7.90 18.28 -11.17
N TYR A 46 8.02 17.64 -10.00
CA TYR A 46 7.85 18.25 -8.67
C TYR A 46 8.88 17.73 -7.67
N LYS A 47 10.13 18.23 -7.78
CA LYS A 47 11.26 17.82 -6.93
C LYS A 47 10.96 17.78 -5.42
N PRO A 48 10.24 18.76 -4.81
CA PRO A 48 9.96 18.73 -3.37
C PRO A 48 9.13 17.52 -2.92
N LEU A 49 8.27 17.00 -3.81
CA LEU A 49 7.35 15.89 -3.49
C LEU A 49 7.99 14.50 -3.69
N VAL A 50 9.25 14.43 -4.17
CA VAL A 50 9.97 13.17 -4.43
C VAL A 50 10.19 12.36 -3.16
N ILE A 51 10.24 13.03 -2.00
CA ILE A 51 10.48 12.37 -0.72
C ILE A 51 9.47 11.27 -0.43
N TYR A 52 8.19 11.44 -0.80
CA TYR A 52 7.13 10.47 -0.54
C TYR A 52 7.33 9.13 -1.26
N PRO A 53 7.49 9.07 -2.60
CA PRO A 53 7.76 7.81 -3.28
C PRO A 53 9.14 7.22 -2.93
N VAL A 54 10.14 8.05 -2.60
CA VAL A 54 11.45 7.54 -2.13
C VAL A 54 11.30 6.84 -0.78
N LEU A 55 10.53 7.42 0.14
CA LEU A 55 10.21 6.77 1.41
C LEU A 55 9.41 5.48 1.19
N LEU A 56 8.47 5.44 0.23
CA LEU A 56 7.72 4.22 -0.09
C LEU A 56 8.67 3.10 -0.54
N PHE A 57 9.63 3.43 -1.40
CA PHE A 57 10.66 2.50 -1.85
C PHE A 57 11.52 2.02 -0.68
N ALA A 58 12.05 2.94 0.12
CA ALA A 58 12.96 2.62 1.23
C ALA A 58 12.27 1.79 2.33
N ILE A 59 11.05 2.16 2.72
CA ILE A 59 10.26 1.41 3.71
C ILE A 59 9.94 0.03 3.15
N SER A 60 9.48 -0.08 1.90
CA SER A 60 9.16 -1.39 1.31
C SER A 60 10.36 -2.33 1.23
N ALA A 61 11.55 -1.81 0.87
CA ALA A 61 12.79 -2.58 0.88
C ALA A 61 13.19 -3.02 2.30
N THR A 62 13.02 -2.13 3.28
CA THR A 62 13.28 -2.44 4.70
C THR A 62 12.33 -3.53 5.20
N LEU A 63 11.04 -3.45 4.89
CA LEU A 63 10.05 -4.46 5.28
C LEU A 63 10.31 -5.82 4.60
N LEU A 64 10.77 -5.83 3.34
CA LEU A 64 11.22 -7.06 2.68
C LEU A 64 12.43 -7.69 3.39
N PHE A 65 13.38 -6.86 3.82
CA PHE A 65 14.51 -7.32 4.62
C PHE A 65 14.06 -7.86 6.00
N MET A 66 13.11 -7.21 6.65
CA MET A 66 12.52 -7.70 7.91
C MET A 66 11.81 -9.05 7.72
N ASN A 67 11.07 -9.23 6.61
CA ASN A 67 10.50 -10.53 6.24
C ASN A 67 11.60 -11.60 6.13
N LYS A 68 12.71 -11.28 5.46
CA LYS A 68 13.87 -12.19 5.34
C LYS A 68 14.46 -12.56 6.71
N MET A 69 14.46 -11.66 7.68
CA MET A 69 14.91 -11.93 9.07
C MET A 69 13.90 -12.74 9.90
N GLY A 70 12.71 -13.02 9.36
CA GLY A 70 11.64 -13.72 10.08
C GLY A 70 10.76 -12.80 10.93
N MET A 71 10.91 -11.47 10.82
CA MET A 71 10.09 -10.46 11.51
C MET A 71 8.78 -10.18 10.75
N PHE A 72 8.12 -11.23 10.26
CA PHE A 72 7.04 -11.08 9.28
C PHE A 72 5.78 -10.42 9.84
N GLN A 73 5.51 -10.54 11.14
CA GLN A 73 4.36 -9.89 11.75
C GLN A 73 4.52 -8.37 11.76
N ILE A 74 5.73 -7.88 12.06
CA ILE A 74 6.03 -6.45 12.04
C ILE A 74 6.01 -5.93 10.60
N ALA A 75 6.59 -6.69 9.67
CA ALA A 75 6.58 -6.35 8.25
C ALA A 75 5.14 -6.24 7.70
N ARG A 76 4.28 -7.22 7.99
CA ARG A 76 2.85 -7.21 7.62
C ARG A 76 2.10 -6.03 8.22
N PHE A 77 2.38 -5.72 9.48
CA PHE A 77 1.72 -4.61 10.18
C PHE A 77 1.99 -3.29 9.48
N PHE A 78 3.25 -2.92 9.25
CA PHE A 78 3.58 -1.69 8.54
C PHE A 78 3.18 -1.73 7.06
N ALA A 79 3.31 -2.89 6.40
CA ALA A 79 2.91 -3.06 5.00
C ALA A 79 1.41 -2.76 4.78
N SER A 80 0.58 -2.97 5.80
CA SER A 80 -0.87 -2.80 5.70
C SER A 80 -1.33 -1.36 5.48
N PHE A 81 -0.55 -0.37 5.93
CA PHE A 81 -0.94 1.04 5.84
C PHE A 81 0.12 1.95 5.23
N GLN A 82 1.38 1.51 5.06
CA GLN A 82 2.46 2.39 4.55
C GLN A 82 2.12 3.11 3.23
N MET A 83 1.45 2.41 2.30
CA MET A 83 1.15 2.95 0.97
C MET A 83 0.09 4.03 1.07
N LEU A 84 -0.95 3.79 1.89
CA LEU A 84 -1.97 4.77 2.18
C LEU A 84 -1.39 5.97 2.93
N THR A 85 -0.58 5.75 3.98
CA THR A 85 0.06 6.84 4.73
C THR A 85 0.83 7.78 3.82
N LEU A 86 1.68 7.24 2.94
CA LEU A 86 2.47 8.06 2.02
C LEU A 86 1.61 8.71 0.93
N ALA A 87 0.54 8.07 0.46
CA ALA A 87 -0.41 8.68 -0.46
C ALA A 87 -1.23 9.81 0.19
N THR A 88 -1.61 9.66 1.46
CA THR A 88 -2.29 10.68 2.28
C THR A 88 -1.38 11.88 2.52
N MET A 89 -0.11 11.65 2.89
CA MET A 89 0.87 12.72 3.04
C MET A 89 1.17 13.41 1.71
N PHE A 90 1.29 12.66 0.61
CA PHE A 90 1.46 13.22 -0.73
C PHE A 90 0.28 14.11 -1.11
N GLN A 91 -0.96 13.64 -0.93
CA GLN A 91 -2.16 14.42 -1.21
C GLN A 91 -2.24 15.67 -0.30
N ALA A 92 -1.90 15.53 0.97
CA ALA A 92 -1.90 16.64 1.92
C ALA A 92 -0.90 17.74 1.57
N SER A 93 0.19 17.38 0.87
CA SER A 93 1.17 18.36 0.39
C SER A 93 0.84 19.02 -0.93
N ILE A 94 -0.21 18.57 -1.65
CA ILE A 94 -0.61 19.18 -2.94
C ILE A 94 -1.96 19.88 -2.88
N VAL A 95 -2.79 19.59 -1.88
CA VAL A 95 -4.12 20.22 -1.70
C VAL A 95 -4.01 21.27 -0.61
N GLN A 96 -4.36 22.52 -0.92
CA GLN A 96 -4.36 23.60 0.07
C GLN A 96 -5.48 23.38 1.11
N ALA A 97 -5.32 23.94 2.31
CA ALA A 97 -6.27 23.76 3.42
C ALA A 97 -7.74 24.08 3.05
N ASN A 98 -7.95 25.03 2.15
CA ASN A 98 -9.28 25.49 1.73
C ASN A 98 -9.77 24.88 0.41
N GLU A 99 -8.99 24.00 -0.21
CA GLU A 99 -9.36 23.33 -1.46
C GLU A 99 -10.08 22.01 -1.19
N GLY A 100 -11.01 21.67 -2.09
CA GLY A 100 -11.64 20.36 -2.08
C GLY A 100 -10.63 19.24 -2.36
N PHE A 101 -10.92 18.03 -1.89
CA PHE A 101 -10.07 16.87 -2.17
C PHE A 101 -9.94 16.61 -3.67
N LEU A 102 -8.73 16.30 -4.12
CA LEU A 102 -8.52 15.72 -5.45
C LEU A 102 -9.12 14.31 -5.49
N VAL A 103 -10.29 14.19 -6.13
CA VAL A 103 -11.11 12.98 -6.13
C VAL A 103 -10.33 11.77 -6.65
N SER A 104 -9.45 11.93 -7.65
CA SER A 104 -8.63 10.83 -8.18
C SER A 104 -7.66 10.26 -7.15
N PHE A 105 -7.00 11.12 -6.37
CA PHE A 105 -6.14 10.69 -5.27
C PHE A 105 -6.95 10.00 -4.17
N PHE A 106 -8.12 10.55 -3.81
CA PHE A 106 -9.02 9.93 -2.84
C PHE A 106 -9.49 8.53 -3.29
N CYS A 107 -9.82 8.34 -4.57
CA CYS A 107 -10.12 7.02 -5.13
C CYS A 107 -8.95 6.05 -4.99
N SER A 108 -7.72 6.52 -5.22
CA SER A 108 -6.51 5.70 -5.02
C SER A 108 -6.31 5.33 -3.55
N GLN A 109 -6.52 6.27 -2.63
CA GLN A 109 -6.45 6.03 -1.20
C GLN A 109 -7.49 5.01 -0.73
N LEU A 110 -8.74 5.12 -1.20
CA LEU A 110 -9.79 4.13 -0.95
C LEU A 110 -9.38 2.74 -1.44
N ALA A 111 -8.80 2.63 -2.64
CA ALA A 111 -8.30 1.35 -3.12
C ALA A 111 -7.21 0.75 -2.21
N MET A 112 -6.32 1.57 -1.67
CA MET A 112 -5.25 1.13 -0.75
C MET A 112 -5.79 0.63 0.60
N THR A 113 -7.00 1.01 1.00
CA THR A 113 -7.66 0.47 2.21
C THR A 113 -7.99 -1.02 2.10
N LEU A 114 -7.89 -1.63 0.91
CA LEU A 114 -8.03 -3.06 0.71
C LEU A 114 -6.79 -3.86 1.15
N ILE A 115 -5.63 -3.20 1.32
CA ILE A 115 -4.37 -3.89 1.69
C ILE A 115 -4.48 -4.59 3.06
N PRO A 116 -5.01 -3.98 4.14
CA PRO A 116 -5.27 -4.68 5.39
C PRO A 116 -6.08 -5.97 5.23
N TRP A 117 -7.13 -5.94 4.39
CA TRP A 117 -7.99 -7.10 4.11
C TRP A 117 -7.29 -8.21 3.33
N LEU A 118 -6.33 -7.84 2.49
CA LEU A 118 -5.48 -8.80 1.78
C LEU A 118 -4.47 -9.45 2.74
N LEU A 119 -3.79 -8.63 3.55
CA LEU A 119 -2.74 -9.09 4.45
C LEU A 119 -3.29 -9.86 5.65
N TYR A 120 -4.46 -9.49 6.19
CA TYR A 120 -5.08 -10.12 7.34
C TYR A 120 -6.40 -10.77 6.96
N GLY A 121 -6.50 -12.08 7.16
CA GLY A 121 -7.76 -12.80 6.97
C GLY A 121 -8.70 -12.65 8.17
N PHE A 122 -9.93 -13.15 8.05
CA PHE A 122 -10.90 -13.21 9.15
C PHE A 122 -10.46 -14.02 10.37
N LYS A 123 -9.36 -14.78 10.28
CA LYS A 123 -8.71 -15.45 11.41
C LYS A 123 -7.95 -14.47 12.32
N GLU A 124 -7.50 -13.33 11.79
CA GLU A 124 -6.67 -12.33 12.47
C GLU A 124 -7.47 -11.02 12.73
N LYS A 125 -8.70 -11.14 13.23
CA LYS A 125 -9.67 -10.04 13.37
C LYS A 125 -9.11 -8.81 14.10
N GLY A 126 -8.33 -9.02 15.16
CA GLY A 126 -7.73 -7.94 15.94
C GLY A 126 -6.77 -7.08 15.12
N MET A 127 -5.86 -7.71 14.38
CA MET A 127 -4.91 -7.01 13.52
C MET A 127 -5.61 -6.37 12.31
N LEU A 128 -6.59 -7.05 11.72
CA LEU A 128 -7.40 -6.49 10.64
C LEU A 128 -8.15 -5.24 11.09
N ALA A 129 -8.82 -5.29 12.24
CA ALA A 129 -9.54 -4.15 12.80
C ALA A 129 -8.60 -2.99 13.11
N LEU A 130 -7.47 -3.26 13.79
CA LEU A 130 -6.47 -2.24 14.14
C LEU A 130 -5.93 -1.53 12.90
N THR A 131 -5.47 -2.30 11.90
CA THR A 131 -4.88 -1.73 10.68
C THR A 131 -5.91 -1.04 9.79
N SER A 132 -7.15 -1.53 9.76
CA SER A 132 -8.27 -0.84 9.10
C SER A 132 -8.61 0.49 9.80
N MET A 133 -8.64 0.52 11.13
CA MET A 133 -8.85 1.75 11.90
C MET A 133 -7.76 2.80 11.61
N ILE A 134 -6.50 2.38 11.51
CA ILE A 134 -5.41 3.27 11.10
C ILE A 134 -5.68 3.83 9.69
N CYS A 135 -6.06 2.98 8.75
CA CYS A 135 -6.33 3.40 7.37
C CYS A 135 -7.49 4.40 7.28
N TYR A 136 -8.64 4.09 7.89
CA TYR A 136 -9.79 5.01 7.89
C TYR A 136 -9.51 6.27 8.72
N GLY A 137 -8.75 6.16 9.81
CA GLY A 137 -8.29 7.31 10.58
C GLY A 137 -7.48 8.29 9.72
N LEU A 138 -6.57 7.78 8.88
CA LEU A 138 -5.80 8.59 7.93
C LEU A 138 -6.70 9.27 6.87
N LEU A 139 -7.73 8.57 6.38
CA LEU A 139 -8.69 9.18 5.44
C LEU A 139 -9.48 10.32 6.09
N PHE A 140 -9.97 10.11 7.32
CA PHE A 140 -10.73 11.13 8.05
C PHE A 140 -9.85 12.28 8.54
N SER A 141 -8.55 12.06 8.75
CA SER A 141 -7.61 13.12 9.14
C SER A 141 -7.06 13.93 7.96
N GLN A 142 -7.51 13.68 6.72
CA GLN A 142 -6.94 14.33 5.53
C GLN A 142 -7.04 15.86 5.60
N GLN A 143 -8.17 16.43 6.05
CA GLN A 143 -8.31 17.90 6.16
C GLN A 143 -7.29 18.50 7.13
N ALA A 144 -7.15 17.91 8.32
CA ALA A 144 -6.16 18.35 9.30
C ALA A 144 -4.72 18.19 8.78
N LEU A 145 -4.45 17.15 7.98
CA LEU A 145 -3.14 16.96 7.35
C LEU A 145 -2.87 18.02 6.27
N ASN A 146 -3.87 18.44 5.48
CA ASN A 146 -3.70 19.50 4.48
C ASN A 146 -3.25 20.83 5.13
N GLU A 147 -3.79 21.16 6.31
CA GLU A 147 -3.41 22.37 7.06
C GLU A 147 -1.95 22.35 7.56
N VAL A 148 -1.44 21.15 7.91
CA VAL A 148 -0.10 21.01 8.49
C VAL A 148 0.98 20.83 7.43
N MET A 149 0.64 20.19 6.31
CA MET A 149 1.60 19.70 5.30
C MET A 149 1.63 20.54 4.03
N GLU A 150 1.04 21.73 4.05
CA GLU A 150 0.91 22.62 2.90
C GLU A 150 2.27 22.93 2.27
N VAL A 151 2.45 22.50 1.03
CA VAL A 151 3.59 22.89 0.19
C VAL A 151 3.01 23.77 -0.91
N ASN A 152 3.63 24.93 -1.15
CA ASN A 152 3.26 25.84 -2.24
C ASN A 152 3.53 25.18 -3.60
N VAL A 153 2.60 24.35 -4.05
CA VAL A 153 2.59 23.66 -5.34
C VAL A 153 1.29 24.03 -6.04
N ASP A 154 1.36 24.24 -7.36
CA ASP A 154 0.17 24.46 -8.17
C ASP A 154 -0.67 23.17 -8.27
N SER A 155 -1.76 23.12 -7.48
CA SER A 155 -2.73 22.02 -7.43
C SER A 155 -3.44 21.82 -8.77
N THR A 156 -3.50 22.86 -9.62
CA THR A 156 -4.15 22.86 -10.93
C THR A 156 -3.54 21.81 -11.86
N PHE A 157 -2.22 21.60 -11.79
CA PHE A 157 -1.58 20.56 -12.59
C PHE A 157 -2.09 19.17 -12.24
N PHE A 158 -2.29 18.86 -10.96
CA PHE A 158 -2.80 17.55 -10.54
C PHE A 158 -4.28 17.37 -10.89
N ALA A 159 -5.04 18.46 -10.93
CA ALA A 159 -6.46 18.44 -11.27
C ALA A 159 -6.73 18.38 -12.80
N GLN A 160 -5.94 19.10 -13.61
CA GLN A 160 -6.25 19.35 -15.02
C GLN A 160 -5.30 18.67 -16.01
N SER A 161 -4.11 18.21 -15.57
CA SER A 161 -3.18 17.53 -16.47
C SER A 161 -3.53 16.05 -16.68
N TYR A 162 -2.71 15.39 -17.50
CA TYR A 162 -2.76 13.94 -17.73
C TYR A 162 -2.57 13.12 -16.43
N LEU A 163 -2.05 13.71 -15.35
CA LEU A 163 -1.95 13.02 -14.07
C LEU A 163 -3.30 12.62 -13.50
N ASN A 164 -4.33 13.45 -13.65
CA ASN A 164 -5.65 13.16 -13.10
C ASN A 164 -6.23 11.82 -13.64
N PRO A 165 -6.37 11.62 -14.97
CA PRO A 165 -6.82 10.35 -15.51
C PRO A 165 -5.85 9.20 -15.23
N MET A 166 -4.53 9.43 -15.19
CA MET A 166 -3.56 8.38 -14.82
C MET A 166 -3.76 7.89 -13.39
N THR A 167 -4.05 8.79 -12.45
CA THR A 167 -4.34 8.44 -11.05
C THR A 167 -5.63 7.63 -10.93
N TYR A 168 -6.67 7.94 -11.71
CA TYR A 168 -7.87 7.08 -11.78
C TYR A 168 -7.57 5.69 -12.33
N ILE A 169 -6.80 5.60 -13.43
CA ILE A 169 -6.39 4.31 -14.01
C ILE A 169 -5.60 3.50 -13.00
N PHE A 170 -4.68 4.15 -12.27
CA PHE A 170 -3.93 3.54 -11.20
C PHE A 170 -4.84 3.03 -10.06
N ALA A 171 -5.81 3.83 -9.61
CA ALA A 171 -6.78 3.44 -8.58
C ALA A 171 -7.59 2.19 -9.00
N MET A 172 -8.01 2.12 -10.25
CA MET A 172 -8.70 0.95 -10.80
C MET A 172 -7.78 -0.27 -10.88
N ALA A 173 -6.57 -0.09 -11.43
CA ALA A 173 -5.60 -1.17 -11.59
C ALA A 173 -5.20 -1.78 -10.24
N ILE A 174 -4.91 -0.95 -9.24
CA ILE A 174 -4.54 -1.41 -7.90
C ILE A 174 -5.73 -2.11 -7.22
N SER A 175 -6.95 -1.60 -7.36
CA SER A 175 -8.15 -2.25 -6.82
C SER A 175 -8.35 -3.64 -7.43
N ILE A 176 -8.28 -3.76 -8.75
CA ILE A 176 -8.45 -5.03 -9.47
C ILE A 176 -7.36 -6.02 -9.04
N LEU A 177 -6.10 -5.56 -8.99
CA LEU A 177 -4.98 -6.40 -8.58
C LEU A 177 -5.16 -6.92 -7.14
N LEU A 178 -5.52 -6.04 -6.19
CA LEU A 178 -5.75 -6.43 -4.81
C LEU A 178 -6.91 -7.43 -4.68
N ILE A 179 -8.01 -7.23 -5.42
CA ILE A 179 -9.15 -8.17 -5.45
C ILE A 179 -8.73 -9.54 -6.02
N ILE A 180 -7.93 -9.57 -7.09
CA ILE A 180 -7.40 -10.81 -7.66
C ILE A 180 -6.54 -11.54 -6.63
N LEU A 181 -5.61 -10.84 -5.98
CA LEU A 181 -4.76 -11.42 -4.94
C LEU A 181 -5.58 -11.97 -3.77
N MET A 182 -6.63 -11.27 -3.34
CA MET A 182 -7.54 -11.74 -2.29
C MET A 182 -8.28 -13.03 -2.68
N LYS A 183 -8.69 -13.16 -3.96
CA LYS A 183 -9.35 -14.38 -4.46
C LYS A 183 -8.37 -15.55 -4.54
N THR A 184 -7.17 -15.33 -5.06
CA THR A 184 -6.14 -16.37 -5.17
C THR A 184 -5.71 -16.89 -3.78
N ASP A 185 -5.54 -15.99 -2.80
CA ASP A 185 -5.20 -16.37 -1.42
C ASP A 185 -6.24 -17.32 -0.79
N LYS A 186 -7.54 -17.02 -0.96
CA LYS A 186 -8.61 -17.92 -0.47
C LYS A 186 -8.54 -19.30 -1.10
N SER A 187 -8.35 -19.37 -2.42
CA SER A 187 -8.27 -20.65 -3.13
C SER A 187 -7.07 -21.50 -2.71
N GLU A 188 -5.91 -20.88 -2.46
CA GLU A 188 -4.71 -21.60 -2.01
C GLU A 188 -4.89 -22.17 -0.59
N VAL A 189 -5.62 -21.47 0.28
CA VAL A 189 -5.91 -21.93 1.65
C VAL A 189 -6.89 -23.10 1.63
N GLU A 190 -7.98 -23.00 0.87
CA GLU A 190 -9.00 -24.07 0.77
C GLU A 190 -8.44 -25.36 0.19
N ALA A 191 -7.63 -25.28 -0.89
CA ALA A 191 -7.03 -26.45 -1.51
C ALA A 191 -6.10 -27.23 -0.55
N LYS A 192 -5.34 -26.52 0.29
CA LYS A 192 -4.44 -27.16 1.27
C LYS A 192 -5.19 -27.77 2.45
N VAL A 193 -6.32 -27.20 2.85
CA VAL A 193 -7.17 -27.78 3.91
C VAL A 193 -7.73 -29.13 3.44
N LEU A 194 -8.22 -29.22 2.20
CA LEU A 194 -8.74 -30.47 1.63
C LEU A 194 -7.70 -31.58 1.49
N GLN A 195 -6.42 -31.24 1.34
CA GLN A 195 -5.32 -32.22 1.29
C GLN A 195 -4.86 -32.72 2.67
N SER A 196 -5.30 -32.07 3.75
CA SER A 196 -4.92 -32.39 5.12
C SER A 196 -5.98 -33.18 5.91
N VAL A 197 -7.15 -33.44 5.29
CA VAL A 197 -8.25 -34.26 5.81
C VAL A 197 -8.19 -35.63 5.14
#